data_AF-A0A3N5Y4I1-F1
#
_entry.id   AF-A0A3N5Y4I1-F1
#
_cell.length_a   1.000
_cell.length_b   1.000
_cell.length_c   1.000
_cell.angle_alpha   90.00
_cell.angle_beta   90.00
_cell.angle_gamma   90.00
#
_symmetry.space_group_name_H-M   'P 1'
#
loop_
_entity.id
_entity.type
_entity.pdbx_description
1 polymer ?
#
loop_
_entity_poly.entity_id
_entity_poly.type
_entity_poly.pdbx_seq_one_letter_code
_entity_poly.pdbx_strand_id
1 'polypeptide(L)'
;MRIAQVCEVFRPSRGGLETYLLQISRELVRQGHSLDVITGAIPGAPAVEYVPEGYRIIRIDYPGNWIRRATSPGQAGMLRQLLWMPLVARYLSRHGGDYDVVHAHLVPSAVAAVLGRQGPKLIWTSHGSYREVASETWGLPKALFYEIAERVSVRLPYVRCITVSHRLKHLL
;
A
#
# COMPACT_ATOMS: atom_id res chain seq x y z
N MET A 1 13.31 13.81 -5.73
CA MET A 1 11.83 13.84 -5.74
C MET A 1 11.32 13.54 -4.34
N ARG A 2 10.08 13.97 -4.04
CA ARG A 2 9.32 13.60 -2.84
C ARG A 2 8.35 12.48 -3.21
N ILE A 3 8.50 11.32 -2.59
CA ILE A 3 7.78 10.10 -2.95
C ILE A 3 6.95 9.64 -1.75
N ALA A 4 5.69 9.28 -2.00
CA ALA A 4 4.84 8.59 -1.03
C ALA A 4 4.69 7.12 -1.44
N GLN A 5 5.28 6.19 -0.69
CA GLN A 5 4.99 4.76 -0.83
C GLN A 5 3.78 4.40 0.03
N VAL A 6 2.73 3.85 -0.58
CA VAL A 6 1.44 3.60 0.08
C VAL A 6 1.13 2.10 0.09
N CYS A 7 1.10 1.53 1.28
CA CYS A 7 0.79 0.11 1.49
C CYS A 7 0.24 -0.10 2.89
N GLU A 8 -0.88 -0.82 3.05
CA GLU A 8 -1.47 -1.04 4.39
C GLU A 8 -0.58 -1.82 5.36
N VAL A 9 0.44 -2.50 4.83
CA VAL A 9 1.40 -3.33 5.57
C VAL A 9 2.83 -2.87 5.32
N PHE A 10 3.54 -2.66 6.44
CA PHE A 10 4.96 -2.37 6.46
C PHE A 10 5.59 -2.92 7.76
N ARG A 11 6.88 -2.65 7.97
CA ARG A 11 7.64 -3.04 9.16
C ARG A 11 6.91 -2.65 10.47
N PRO A 12 7.03 -3.48 11.53
CA PRO A 12 7.96 -4.60 11.74
C PRO A 12 7.46 -5.97 11.23
N SER A 13 6.33 -6.02 10.52
CA SER A 13 5.85 -7.30 10.00
C SER A 13 6.84 -7.90 8.99
N ARG A 14 6.93 -9.24 8.96
CA ARG A 14 7.88 -9.99 8.14
C ARG A 14 7.12 -10.73 7.03
N GLY A 15 7.35 -10.32 5.80
CA GLY A 15 6.80 -10.95 4.59
C GLY A 15 7.59 -10.55 3.35
N GLY A 16 7.28 -11.17 2.22
CA GLY A 16 7.92 -10.85 0.94
C GLY A 16 7.65 -9.41 0.51
N LEU A 17 6.41 -8.95 0.69
CA LEU A 17 6.00 -7.57 0.41
C LEU A 17 6.74 -6.57 1.30
N GLU A 18 6.76 -6.77 2.62
CA GLU A 18 7.43 -5.85 3.54
C GLU A 18 8.94 -5.77 3.29
N THR A 19 9.58 -6.90 2.93
CA THR A 19 11.00 -6.94 2.55
C THR A 19 11.24 -6.17 1.25
N TYR A 20 10.42 -6.39 0.23
CA TYR A 20 10.48 -5.65 -1.03
C TYR A 20 10.34 -4.15 -0.81
N LEU A 21 9.34 -3.73 -0.02
CA LEU A 21 9.12 -2.32 0.28
C LEU A 21 10.33 -1.71 0.99
N LEU A 22 10.88 -2.39 1.99
CA LEU A 22 12.07 -1.92 2.70
C LEU A 22 13.28 -1.72 1.76
N GLN A 23 13.51 -2.67 0.86
CA GLN A 23 14.61 -2.58 -0.10
C GLN A 23 14.43 -1.41 -1.05
N ILE A 24 13.21 -1.23 -1.61
CA ILE A 24 12.91 -0.07 -2.44
C ILE A 24 13.02 1.23 -1.67
N SER A 25 12.52 1.29 -0.43
CA SER A 25 12.59 2.51 0.39
C SER A 25 14.04 2.95 0.60
N ARG A 26 14.92 2.01 0.96
CA ARG A 26 16.36 2.28 1.13
C ARG A 26 17.03 2.73 -0.16
N GLU A 27 16.69 2.08 -1.27
CA GLU A 27 17.28 2.42 -2.56
C GLU A 27 16.83 3.80 -3.06
N LEU A 28 15.56 4.17 -2.90
CA LEU A 28 15.06 5.50 -3.24
C LEU A 28 15.76 6.60 -2.43
N VAL A 29 15.92 6.38 -1.12
CA VAL A 29 16.66 7.33 -0.27
C VAL A 29 18.13 7.41 -0.68
N ARG A 30 18.78 6.27 -0.97
CA ARG A 30 20.17 6.21 -1.43
C ARG A 30 20.38 6.99 -2.73
N GLN A 31 19.37 7.03 -3.61
CA GLN A 31 19.37 7.83 -4.84
C GLN A 31 19.06 9.32 -4.61
N GLY A 32 18.95 9.77 -3.35
CA GLY A 32 18.72 11.17 -2.99
C GLY A 32 17.25 11.61 -3.05
N HIS A 33 16.31 10.67 -3.01
CA HIS A 33 14.89 11.00 -2.92
C HIS A 33 14.43 11.13 -1.47
N SER A 34 13.48 12.03 -1.23
CA SER A 34 12.77 12.12 0.04
C SER A 34 11.57 11.17 0.01
N LEU A 35 11.39 10.38 1.07
CA LEU A 35 10.43 9.30 1.09
C LEU A 35 9.56 9.32 2.35
N ASP A 36 8.26 9.24 2.13
CA ASP A 36 7.27 8.88 3.15
C ASP A 36 6.68 7.50 2.84
N VAL A 37 6.67 6.63 3.85
CA VAL A 37 5.96 5.34 3.80
C VAL A 37 4.64 5.48 4.56
N ILE A 38 3.53 5.50 3.83
CA ILE A 38 2.17 5.60 4.38
C ILE A 38 1.61 4.19 4.56
N THR A 39 1.37 3.80 5.81
CA THR A 39 0.97 2.45 6.20
C THR A 39 -0.13 2.43 7.26
N GLY A 40 -0.71 1.27 7.52
CA GLY A 40 -1.60 1.07 8.66
C GLY A 40 -0.87 1.13 10.00
N ALA A 41 -1.58 1.48 11.08
CA ALA A 41 -1.02 1.50 12.43
C ALA A 41 -0.82 0.09 13.00
N ILE A 42 0.08 0.03 13.98
CA ILE A 42 0.42 -1.17 14.73
C ILE A 42 0.47 -0.83 16.22
N PRO A 43 0.13 -1.76 17.12
CA PRO A 43 0.20 -1.52 18.56
C PRO A 43 1.60 -1.09 19.01
N GLY A 44 1.68 -0.03 19.80
CA GLY A 44 2.93 0.44 20.42
C GLY A 44 3.87 1.24 19.53
N ALA A 45 3.57 1.42 18.24
CA ALA A 45 4.37 2.27 17.36
C ALA A 45 3.81 3.69 17.27
N PRO A 46 4.67 4.70 17.09
CA PRO A 46 4.23 6.07 16.91
C PRO A 46 3.49 6.26 15.58
N ALA A 47 2.60 7.25 15.54
CA ALA A 47 1.89 7.63 14.31
C ALA A 47 2.83 8.14 13.22
N VAL A 48 3.93 8.78 13.62
CA VAL A 48 5.00 9.21 12.71
C VAL A 48 6.33 8.74 13.29
N GLU A 49 7.16 8.11 12.46
CA GLU A 49 8.45 7.57 12.84
C GLU A 49 9.50 8.03 11.84
N TYR A 50 10.56 8.68 12.31
CA TYR A 50 11.73 8.99 11.48
C TYR A 50 12.72 7.84 11.60
N VAL A 51 12.99 7.21 10.47
CA VAL A 51 13.82 6.01 10.40
C VAL A 51 15.28 6.45 10.19
N PRO A 52 16.26 5.84 10.89
CA PRO A 52 17.69 6.17 10.72
C PRO A 52 18.18 6.06 9.27
N GLU A 53 17.56 5.18 8.48
CA GLU A 53 17.80 5.04 7.04
C GLU A 53 17.32 6.23 6.17
N GLY A 54 16.82 7.32 6.76
CA GLY A 54 16.59 8.59 6.07
C GLY A 54 15.21 8.77 5.43
N TYR A 55 14.22 7.98 5.84
CA TYR A 55 12.82 8.14 5.42
C TYR A 55 11.89 8.21 6.63
N ARG A 56 10.65 8.64 6.39
CA ARG A 56 9.63 8.76 7.44
C ARG A 56 8.52 7.74 7.21
N ILE A 57 8.03 7.13 8.28
CA ILE A 57 6.87 6.25 8.26
C ILE A 57 5.69 7.02 8.86
N ILE A 58 4.57 7.02 8.14
CA ILE A 58 3.31 7.66 8.53
C ILE A 58 2.26 6.58 8.67
N ARG A 59 1.78 6.39 9.90
CA ARG A 59 0.82 5.35 10.25
C ARG A 59 -0.57 5.97 10.38
N ILE A 60 -1.47 5.55 9.50
CA ILE A 60 -2.85 6.01 9.43
C ILE A 60 -3.76 4.87 9.85
N ASP A 61 -4.65 5.13 10.81
CA ASP A 61 -5.71 4.21 11.20
C ASP A 61 -6.82 4.96 11.92
N TYR A 62 -7.92 4.27 12.25
CA TYR A 62 -9.01 4.89 13.00
C TYR A 62 -8.56 5.28 14.42
N PRO A 63 -9.03 6.44 14.92
CA PRO A 63 -8.78 6.86 16.30
C PRO A 63 -9.26 5.80 17.29
N GLY A 64 -8.55 5.67 18.42
CA GLY A 64 -8.90 4.73 19.48
C GLY A 64 -8.38 3.31 19.28
N ASN A 65 -7.49 3.05 18.31
CA ASN A 65 -6.91 1.72 18.07
C ASN A 65 -7.96 0.64 17.71
N TRP A 66 -9.12 1.02 17.18
CA TRP A 66 -10.21 0.09 16.87
C TRP A 66 -9.85 -0.94 15.80
N ILE A 67 -8.81 -0.67 15.03
CA ILE A 67 -8.36 -1.53 13.93
C ILE A 67 -6.87 -1.86 14.10
N ARG A 68 -6.51 -2.36 15.28
CA ARG A 68 -5.14 -2.83 15.54
C ARG A 68 -4.80 -4.03 14.66
N ARG A 69 -3.72 -3.90 13.88
CA ARG A 69 -3.08 -5.03 13.23
C ARG A 69 -2.50 -5.96 14.31
N ALA A 70 -2.84 -7.25 14.27
CA ALA A 70 -2.05 -8.26 14.95
C ALA A 70 -0.68 -8.33 14.27
N THR A 71 0.41 -8.39 15.03
CA THR A 71 1.80 -8.37 14.51
C THR A 71 2.12 -9.52 13.55
N SER A 72 1.22 -10.51 13.45
CA SER A 72 1.26 -11.62 12.50
C SER A 72 1.31 -11.16 11.03
N PRO A 73 2.23 -11.73 10.23
CA PRO A 73 2.28 -11.51 8.77
C PRO A 73 0.95 -11.82 8.08
N GLY A 74 0.61 -11.05 7.04
CA GLY A 74 -0.52 -11.37 6.15
C GLY A 74 -1.94 -11.09 6.65
N GLN A 75 -2.12 -10.48 7.84
CA GLN A 75 -3.45 -10.27 8.43
C GLN A 75 -3.91 -8.80 8.49
N ALA A 76 -3.91 -8.10 7.35
CA ALA A 76 -4.87 -7.00 7.21
C ALA A 76 -6.22 -7.65 6.85
N GLY A 77 -7.09 -7.83 7.83
CA GLY A 77 -8.46 -8.32 7.56
C GLY A 77 -9.14 -7.44 6.49
N MET A 78 -10.00 -8.03 5.66
CA MET A 78 -10.67 -7.30 4.57
C MET A 78 -11.37 -6.03 5.08
N LEU A 79 -12.06 -6.12 6.23
CA LEU A 79 -12.71 -4.97 6.86
C LEU A 79 -11.71 -3.85 7.19
N ARG A 80 -10.52 -4.20 7.70
CA ARG A 80 -9.46 -3.22 7.95
C ARG A 80 -8.99 -2.55 6.67
N GLN A 81 -8.78 -3.31 5.59
CA GLN A 81 -8.38 -2.73 4.30
C GLN A 81 -9.43 -1.73 3.80
N LEU A 82 -10.71 -2.11 3.86
CA LEU A 82 -11.83 -1.26 3.46
C LEU A 82 -11.93 0.03 4.28
N LEU A 83 -11.69 -0.06 5.59
CA LEU A 83 -11.71 1.08 6.50
C LEU A 83 -10.46 1.96 6.36
N TRP A 84 -9.30 1.38 6.10
CA TRP A 84 -8.04 2.12 5.95
C TRP A 84 -8.04 3.00 4.68
N MET A 85 -8.62 2.51 3.60
CA MET A 85 -8.71 3.21 2.31
C MET A 85 -9.22 4.66 2.39
N PRO A 86 -10.42 4.95 2.94
CA PRO A 86 -10.94 6.32 3.01
C PRO A 86 -10.08 7.25 3.87
N LEU A 87 -9.41 6.73 4.91
CA LEU A 87 -8.51 7.53 5.74
C LEU A 87 -7.27 7.96 4.98
N VAL A 88 -6.66 7.03 4.24
CA VAL A 88 -5.50 7.32 3.39
C VAL A 88 -5.88 8.24 2.24
N ALA A 89 -7.04 8.02 1.61
CA ALA A 89 -7.53 8.92 0.58
C ALA A 89 -7.69 10.36 1.12
N ARG A 90 -8.24 10.51 2.33
CA ARG A 90 -8.37 11.80 3.01
C ARG A 90 -7.03 12.42 3.40
N TYR A 91 -6.03 11.61 3.72
CA TYR A 91 -4.68 12.10 3.97
C TYR A 91 -4.04 12.61 2.67
N LEU A 92 -4.10 11.80 1.61
CA LEU A 92 -3.57 12.16 0.29
C LEU A 92 -4.32 13.33 -0.35
N SER A 93 -5.58 13.58 -0.02
CA SER A 93 -6.26 14.78 -0.52
C SER A 93 -5.79 16.07 0.12
N ARG A 94 -5.18 15.98 1.31
CA ARG A 94 -4.62 17.12 2.03
C ARG A 94 -3.14 17.32 1.79
N HIS A 95 -2.39 16.23 1.71
CA HIS A 95 -0.93 16.24 1.67
C HIS A 95 -0.38 15.70 0.35
N GLY A 96 -1.24 15.18 -0.52
CA GLY A 96 -0.84 14.58 -1.79
C GLY A 96 -0.05 15.54 -2.66
N GLY A 97 -0.44 16.80 -2.72
CA GLY A 97 0.24 17.83 -3.51
C GLY A 97 1.70 18.09 -3.11
N ASP A 98 2.14 17.63 -1.93
CA ASP A 98 3.53 17.74 -1.47
C ASP A 98 4.44 16.66 -2.07
N TYR A 99 3.89 15.71 -2.84
CA TYR A 99 4.62 14.62 -3.46
C TYR A 99 4.70 14.80 -4.98
N ASP A 100 5.82 14.39 -5.56
CA ASP A 100 5.94 14.28 -7.01
C ASP A 100 5.30 12.97 -7.51
N VAL A 101 5.40 11.91 -6.69
CA VAL A 101 4.96 10.55 -7.00
C VAL A 101 4.27 9.93 -5.79
N VAL A 102 3.10 9.33 -6.03
CA VAL A 102 2.46 8.37 -5.14
C VAL A 102 2.66 6.97 -5.73
N HIS A 103 3.27 6.07 -4.98
CA HIS A 103 3.54 4.68 -5.39
C HIS A 103 2.73 3.72 -4.52
N ALA A 104 1.64 3.20 -5.07
CA ALA A 104 0.79 2.22 -4.41
C ALA A 104 1.26 0.79 -4.69
N HIS A 105 1.07 -0.12 -3.74
CA HIS A 105 1.55 -1.51 -3.82
C HIS A 105 0.47 -2.59 -3.69
N LEU A 106 -0.70 -2.28 -3.16
CA LEU A 106 -1.82 -3.22 -3.06
C LEU A 106 -3.07 -2.57 -3.62
N VAL A 107 -4.08 -3.38 -3.95
CA VAL A 107 -5.35 -2.87 -4.48
C VAL A 107 -5.97 -1.80 -3.56
N PRO A 108 -6.06 -2.00 -2.23
CA PRO A 108 -6.58 -0.96 -1.34
C PRO A 108 -5.78 0.35 -1.41
N SER A 109 -4.44 0.28 -1.41
CA SER A 109 -3.63 1.50 -1.50
C SER A 109 -3.72 2.17 -2.87
N ALA A 110 -3.90 1.41 -3.94
CA ALA A 110 -4.09 1.96 -5.28
C ALA A 110 -5.41 2.73 -5.38
N VAL A 111 -6.51 2.13 -4.89
CA VAL A 111 -7.82 2.79 -4.86
C VAL A 111 -7.78 4.03 -3.96
N ALA A 112 -7.19 3.93 -2.76
CA ALA A 112 -7.03 5.08 -1.87
C ALA A 112 -6.24 6.22 -2.53
N ALA A 113 -5.16 5.89 -3.25
CA ALA A 113 -4.36 6.86 -3.97
C ALA A 113 -5.10 7.51 -5.12
N VAL A 114 -5.92 6.77 -5.88
CA VAL A 114 -6.77 7.34 -6.94
C VAL A 114 -7.79 8.32 -6.37
N LEU A 115 -8.44 7.97 -5.26
CA LEU A 115 -9.46 8.80 -4.64
C LEU A 115 -8.87 10.04 -3.95
N GLY A 116 -7.65 9.93 -3.43
CA GLY A 116 -7.06 10.96 -2.59
C GLY A 116 -6.10 11.89 -3.29
N ARG A 117 -5.24 11.41 -4.20
CA ARG A 117 -4.12 12.23 -4.71
C ARG A 117 -4.63 13.45 -5.49
N GLN A 118 -3.95 14.58 -5.31
CA GLN A 118 -4.23 15.83 -6.03
C GLN A 118 -2.96 16.34 -6.70
N GLY A 119 -2.75 15.97 -7.97
CA GLY A 119 -1.57 16.40 -8.76
C GLY A 119 -0.49 15.32 -9.01
N PRO A 120 0.01 14.58 -8.00
CA PRO A 120 1.14 13.67 -8.17
C PRO A 120 0.89 12.60 -9.22
N LYS A 121 1.98 12.17 -9.86
CA LYS A 121 1.98 10.97 -10.70
C LYS A 121 1.67 9.76 -9.83
N LEU A 122 0.79 8.88 -10.30
CA LEU A 122 0.46 7.64 -9.59
C LEU A 122 1.04 6.44 -10.30
N ILE A 123 1.86 5.70 -9.57
CA ILE A 123 2.40 4.41 -9.97
C ILE A 123 1.73 3.35 -9.11
N TRP A 124 1.34 2.24 -9.72
CA TRP A 124 0.86 1.07 -9.00
C TRP A 124 1.71 -0.15 -9.30
N THR A 125 2.24 -0.80 -8.26
CA THR A 125 2.84 -2.13 -8.38
C THR A 125 1.85 -3.17 -7.87
N SER A 126 1.39 -4.10 -8.73
CA SER A 126 0.70 -5.31 -8.26
C SER A 126 1.71 -6.38 -7.86
N HIS A 127 1.58 -6.87 -6.63
CA HIS A 127 2.33 -8.01 -6.09
C HIS A 127 1.69 -9.38 -6.36
N GLY A 128 0.59 -9.40 -7.12
CA GLY A 128 -0.17 -10.59 -7.48
C GLY A 128 -1.16 -11.03 -6.40
N SER A 129 -2.31 -11.53 -6.84
CA SER A 129 -3.40 -12.03 -5.98
C SER A 129 -3.30 -13.51 -5.61
N TYR A 130 -2.34 -14.26 -6.17
CA TYR A 130 -2.13 -15.72 -6.01
C TYR A 130 -3.43 -16.50 -5.71
N ARG A 131 -4.41 -16.46 -6.64
CA ARG A 131 -5.76 -17.04 -6.48
C ARG A 131 -5.80 -18.42 -5.81
N GLU A 132 -4.90 -19.34 -6.17
CA GLU A 132 -4.82 -20.67 -5.55
C GLU A 132 -4.52 -20.56 -4.05
N VAL A 133 -3.42 -19.89 -3.69
CA VAL A 133 -3.02 -19.63 -2.30
C VAL A 133 -4.08 -18.83 -1.55
N ALA A 134 -4.69 -17.83 -2.19
CA ALA A 134 -5.75 -17.03 -1.60
C ALA A 134 -7.03 -17.85 -1.36
N SER A 135 -7.36 -18.80 -2.23
CA SER A 135 -8.53 -19.68 -2.07
C SER A 135 -8.33 -20.70 -0.96
N GLU A 136 -7.11 -21.23 -0.81
CA GLU A 136 -6.74 -22.13 0.29
C GLU A 136 -6.68 -21.39 1.63
N THR A 137 -6.18 -20.15 1.64
CA THR A 137 -5.97 -19.38 2.88
C THR A 137 -7.24 -18.67 3.36
N TRP A 138 -8.08 -18.20 2.44
CA TRP A 138 -9.20 -17.29 2.75
C TRP A 138 -10.56 -17.72 2.19
N GLY A 139 -10.62 -18.84 1.48
CA GLY A 139 -11.83 -19.33 0.82
C GLY A 139 -12.12 -18.66 -0.52
N LEU A 140 -12.87 -19.39 -1.35
CA LEU A 140 -13.18 -19.02 -2.74
C LEU A 140 -13.84 -17.63 -2.91
N PRO A 141 -14.82 -17.22 -2.07
CA PRO A 141 -15.47 -15.91 -2.24
C PRO A 141 -14.49 -14.74 -2.08
N LYS A 142 -13.62 -14.82 -1.07
CA LYS A 142 -12.63 -13.78 -0.79
C LYS A 142 -11.53 -13.76 -1.86
N ALA A 143 -11.08 -14.93 -2.32
CA ALA A 143 -10.14 -15.03 -3.42
C ALA A 143 -10.69 -14.40 -4.73
N LEU A 144 -11.95 -14.68 -5.05
CA LEU A 144 -12.61 -14.10 -6.23
C LEU A 144 -12.76 -12.58 -6.12
N PHE A 145 -13.12 -12.08 -4.94
CA PHE A 145 -13.20 -10.63 -4.71
C PHE A 145 -11.88 -9.93 -5.01
N TYR A 146 -10.76 -10.42 -4.47
CA TYR A 146 -9.45 -9.83 -4.72
C TYR A 146 -9.02 -9.96 -6.19
N GLU A 147 -9.38 -11.05 -6.85
CA GLU A 147 -9.12 -11.22 -8.28
C GLU A 147 -9.87 -10.18 -9.12
N ILE A 148 -11.17 -10.01 -8.88
CA ILE A 148 -11.98 -9.01 -9.57
C ILE A 148 -11.42 -7.62 -9.29
N ALA A 149 -11.13 -7.32 -8.02
CA ALA A 149 -10.58 -6.03 -7.62
C ALA A 149 -9.24 -5.76 -8.33
N GLU A 150 -8.33 -6.74 -8.39
CA GLU A 150 -7.06 -6.62 -9.11
C GLU A 150 -7.28 -6.34 -10.61
N ARG A 151 -8.19 -7.06 -11.27
CA ARG A 151 -8.52 -6.86 -12.69
C ARG A 151 -9.16 -5.51 -12.98
N VAL A 152 -10.00 -5.00 -12.08
CA VAL A 152 -10.60 -3.68 -12.23
C VAL A 152 -9.56 -2.60 -11.99
N SER A 153 -8.67 -2.81 -11.01
CA SER A 153 -7.66 -1.82 -10.62
C SER A 153 -6.69 -1.48 -11.74
N VAL A 154 -6.39 -2.36 -12.71
CA VAL A 154 -5.50 -2.01 -13.84
C VAL A 154 -6.02 -0.85 -14.70
N ARG A 155 -7.34 -0.61 -14.70
CA ARG A 155 -7.98 0.45 -15.50
C ARG A 155 -8.01 1.80 -14.79
N LEU A 156 -7.49 1.88 -13.57
CA LEU A 156 -7.42 3.13 -12.83
C LEU A 156 -6.34 4.06 -13.42
N PRO A 157 -6.45 5.38 -13.22
CA PRO A 157 -5.64 6.37 -13.92
C PRO A 157 -4.21 6.45 -13.36
N TYR A 158 -3.39 5.45 -13.66
CA TYR A 158 -1.97 5.40 -13.34
C TYR A 158 -1.14 5.94 -14.51
N VAL A 159 0.00 6.56 -14.21
CA VAL A 159 1.01 6.84 -15.24
C VAL A 159 1.77 5.57 -15.63
N ARG A 160 1.86 4.59 -14.71
CA ARG A 160 2.50 3.29 -14.92
C ARG A 160 1.92 2.26 -13.96
N CYS A 161 1.62 1.08 -14.49
CA CYS A 161 1.41 -0.13 -13.69
C CYS A 161 2.62 -1.06 -13.86
N ILE A 162 3.16 -1.55 -12.74
CA ILE A 162 4.22 -2.57 -12.68
C ILE A 162 3.55 -3.82 -12.13
N THR A 163 3.77 -4.98 -12.74
CA THR A 163 3.16 -6.22 -12.24
C THR A 163 4.09 -7.40 -12.35
N VAL A 164 4.13 -8.19 -11.28
CA VAL A 164 4.69 -9.54 -11.29
C VAL A 164 3.61 -10.60 -11.53
N SER A 165 2.33 -10.20 -11.55
CA SER A 165 1.20 -11.09 -11.83
C SER A 165 1.20 -11.49 -13.31
N HIS A 166 1.46 -12.77 -13.59
CA HIS A 166 1.38 -13.32 -14.94
C HIS A 166 0.03 -13.03 -15.62
N ARG A 167 -1.06 -12.97 -14.83
CA ARG A 167 -2.40 -12.69 -15.35
C ARG A 167 -2.60 -11.23 -15.76
N LEU A 168 -2.02 -10.28 -15.02
CA LEU A 168 -2.15 -8.86 -15.36
C LEU A 168 -1.30 -8.46 -16.57
N LYS A 169 -0.24 -9.20 -16.90
CA LYS A 169 0.59 -8.93 -18.08
C LYS A 169 -0.20 -8.90 -19.38
N HIS A 170 -1.31 -9.64 -19.47
CA HIS A 170 -2.16 -9.66 -20.66
C HIS A 170 -3.18 -8.51 -20.72
N LEU A 171 -3.29 -7.71 -19.65
CA LEU A 171 -4.28 -6.63 -19.51
C LEU A 171 -3.65 -5.22 -19.53
N LEU A 172 -2.31 -5.14 -19.58
CA LEU A 172 -1.52 -3.90 -19.62
C LEU A 172 -0.92 -3.70 -21.01
#